data_AF-A0AA39L758-F1
#
_entry.id   AF-A0AA39L758-F1
#
_cell.length_a   1.000
_cell.length_b   1.000
_cell.length_c   1.000
_cell.angle_alpha   90.00
_cell.angle_beta   90.00
_cell.angle_gamma   90.00
#
_symmetry.space_group_name_H-M   'P 1'
#
loop_
_entity.id
_entity.type
_entity.pdbx_description
1 polymer ?
#
loop_
_entity_poly.entity_id
_entity_poly.type
_entity_poly.pdbx_seq_one_letter_code
_entity_poly.pdbx_strand_id
1 'polypeptide(L)'
;MGRWGHRLFEGDSDIDIACELNEILPSKHINLSDMVHQTDMMAPQEARDYYQTPDYKFELASTITTIRRRLDSGLGDQIMAKCREKEAESGAMEIWDPRYKTVLAAALIMRAGARIKADHVQHLKDIVPQITCNYGFTLPFCDQGFRYPGKLQFLAALDNYVPGTPRNFEVPSCFACSKIEADVGAPLKKCSHCKKVWYCNKVGLRK
;
A
#
# COMPACT_ATOMS: atom_id res chain seq x y z
N MET A 1 -0.79 14.44 -2.40
CA MET A 1 -1.84 14.43 -3.46
C MET A 1 -2.42 13.02 -3.50
N GLY A 2 -3.72 12.80 -3.74
CA GLY A 2 -4.32 11.46 -3.60
C GLY A 2 -3.99 10.48 -4.74
N ARG A 3 -2.80 9.87 -4.73
CA ARG A 3 -2.41 8.73 -5.59
C ARG A 3 -2.51 7.41 -4.81
N TRP A 4 -2.70 6.28 -5.47
CA TRP A 4 -2.58 4.96 -4.85
C TRP A 4 -1.15 4.79 -4.30
N GLY A 5 -0.88 4.28 -3.11
CA GLY A 5 0.49 4.24 -2.55
C GLY A 5 0.91 5.52 -1.81
N HIS A 6 0.68 6.72 -2.38
CA HIS A 6 0.80 8.00 -1.66
C HIS A 6 -0.35 8.23 -0.66
N ARG A 7 -1.01 7.21 -0.13
CA ARG A 7 -1.83 7.35 1.10
C ARG A 7 -1.55 6.24 2.09
N LEU A 8 -0.91 5.18 1.62
CA LEU A 8 -0.60 3.96 2.36
C LEU A 8 0.89 3.87 2.72
N PHE A 9 1.76 4.55 1.98
CA PHE A 9 3.19 4.75 2.24
C PHE A 9 3.48 6.25 2.45
N GLU A 10 2.64 6.94 3.24
CA GLU A 10 2.80 8.38 3.56
C GLU A 10 3.51 8.63 4.88
N GLY A 11 3.56 7.63 5.77
CA GLY A 11 4.28 7.72 7.03
C GLY A 11 5.77 7.52 6.82
N ASP A 12 6.56 8.30 7.56
CA ASP A 12 8.03 8.21 7.54
C ASP A 12 8.53 6.78 7.79
N SER A 13 7.81 6.01 8.62
CA SER A 13 8.13 4.63 8.98
C SER A 13 7.68 3.57 7.97
N ASP A 14 6.85 3.88 6.98
CA ASP A 14 6.26 2.87 6.10
C ASP A 14 7.31 2.17 5.22
N ILE A 15 8.35 2.92 4.82
CA ILE A 15 9.49 2.40 4.07
C ILE A 15 10.40 1.58 4.97
N ASP A 16 10.64 2.03 6.20
CA ASP A 16 11.43 1.27 7.17
C ASP A 16 10.78 -0.10 7.43
N ILE A 17 9.46 -0.13 7.60
CA ILE A 17 8.70 -1.38 7.72
C ILE A 17 8.85 -2.23 6.45
N ALA A 18 8.73 -1.63 5.25
CA ALA A 18 8.92 -2.36 3.99
C ALA A 18 10.33 -2.97 3.86
N CYS A 19 11.35 -2.29 4.38
CA CYS A 19 12.72 -2.77 4.46
C CYS A 19 12.88 -3.89 5.52
N GLU A 20 12.29 -3.72 6.70
CA GLU A 20 12.26 -4.72 7.79
C GLU A 20 11.58 -6.03 7.36
N LEU A 21 10.57 -5.97 6.48
CA LEU A 21 9.92 -7.17 5.95
C LEU A 21 10.91 -8.11 5.24
N ASN A 22 12.05 -7.60 4.76
CA ASN A 22 13.11 -8.44 4.21
C ASN A 22 13.90 -9.18 5.28
N GLU A 23 14.01 -8.64 6.49
CA GLU A 23 14.66 -9.30 7.63
C GLU A 23 13.85 -10.49 8.14
N ILE A 24 12.53 -10.47 7.91
CA ILE A 24 11.62 -11.57 8.21
C ILE A 24 11.86 -12.76 7.27
N LEU A 25 12.56 -12.56 6.14
CA LEU A 25 12.80 -13.57 5.12
C LEU A 25 14.14 -14.31 5.32
N PRO A 26 14.15 -15.65 5.20
CA PRO A 26 15.40 -16.41 5.24
C PRO A 26 16.28 -16.19 4.01
N SER A 27 15.74 -15.67 2.90
CA SER A 27 16.47 -15.39 1.66
C SER A 27 16.64 -13.89 1.43
N LYS A 28 17.87 -13.38 1.58
CA LYS A 28 18.28 -11.97 1.40
C LYS A 28 18.20 -11.42 -0.04
N HIS A 29 17.48 -12.08 -0.95
CA HIS A 29 17.57 -11.82 -2.40
C HIS A 29 16.40 -11.05 -2.99
N ILE A 30 15.50 -10.53 -2.16
CA ILE A 30 14.36 -9.77 -2.63
C ILE A 30 14.15 -8.61 -1.68
N ASN A 31 14.00 -7.43 -2.25
CA ASN A 31 13.72 -6.23 -1.51
C ASN A 31 12.36 -5.69 -1.95
N LEU A 32 11.34 -5.82 -1.09
CA LEU A 32 9.98 -5.40 -1.45
C LEU A 32 9.86 -3.88 -1.62
N SER A 33 10.73 -3.12 -0.97
CA SER A 33 10.74 -1.65 -1.07
C SER A 33 11.15 -1.16 -2.46
N ASP A 34 11.82 -1.98 -3.28
CA ASP A 34 12.19 -1.66 -4.68
C ASP A 34 10.95 -1.43 -5.57
N MET A 35 9.76 -1.90 -5.16
CA MET A 35 8.50 -1.68 -5.90
C MET A 35 7.78 -0.38 -5.52
N VAL A 36 8.27 0.33 -4.51
CA VAL A 36 7.67 1.54 -3.94
C VAL A 36 8.36 2.76 -4.52
N HIS A 37 7.57 3.66 -5.09
CA HIS A 37 8.05 4.85 -5.77
C HIS A 37 8.27 5.99 -4.75
N GLN A 38 9.52 6.43 -4.55
CA GLN A 38 9.86 7.42 -3.52
C GLN A 38 9.79 8.89 -3.96
N THR A 39 9.16 9.22 -5.10
CA THR A 39 9.20 10.61 -5.60
C THR A 39 8.60 11.68 -4.71
N ASP A 40 7.81 11.31 -3.70
CA ASP A 40 7.22 12.27 -2.76
C ASP A 40 8.05 12.44 -1.46
N MET A 41 9.14 11.70 -1.26
CA MET A 41 10.03 11.80 -0.09
C MET A 41 11.26 12.64 -0.39
N MET A 42 11.11 13.97 -0.48
CA MET A 42 12.22 14.94 -0.61
C MET A 42 13.29 14.62 -1.69
N ALA A 43 12.97 13.75 -2.65
CA ALA A 43 13.95 13.29 -3.62
C ALA A 43 14.47 14.47 -4.45
N PRO A 44 15.79 14.54 -4.73
CA PRO A 44 16.36 15.53 -5.63
C PRO A 44 15.64 15.57 -6.99
N GLN A 45 15.68 16.72 -7.66
CA GLN A 45 14.95 16.91 -8.92
C GLN A 45 15.40 15.89 -9.99
N GLU A 46 16.69 15.57 -10.01
CA GLU A 46 17.30 14.59 -10.91
C GLU A 46 16.67 13.20 -10.74
N ALA A 47 16.43 12.78 -9.50
CA ALA A 47 15.77 11.50 -9.21
C ALA A 47 14.31 11.53 -9.67
N ARG A 48 13.59 12.64 -9.43
CA ARG A 48 12.21 12.81 -9.90
C ARG A 48 12.09 12.76 -11.41
N ASP A 49 13.07 13.30 -12.12
CA ASP A 49 13.11 13.30 -13.58
C ASP A 49 13.41 11.89 -14.11
N TYR A 50 14.38 11.18 -13.50
CA TYR A 50 14.68 9.79 -13.84
C TYR A 50 13.45 8.88 -13.65
N TYR A 51 12.72 9.03 -12.55
CA TYR A 51 11.52 8.23 -12.28
C TYR A 51 10.37 8.46 -13.28
N GLN A 52 10.40 9.56 -14.02
CA GLN A 52 9.43 9.82 -15.09
C GLN A 52 9.81 9.20 -16.44
N THR A 53 11.03 8.68 -16.56
CA THR A 53 11.55 8.12 -17.82
C THR A 53 10.83 6.83 -18.23
N PRO A 54 10.72 6.55 -19.54
CA PRO A 54 10.25 5.26 -20.04
C PRO A 54 11.13 4.09 -19.58
N ASP A 55 12.44 4.30 -19.48
CA ASP A 55 13.41 3.28 -19.08
C ASP A 55 13.14 2.82 -17.64
N TYR A 56 12.97 3.76 -16.71
CA TYR A 56 12.62 3.42 -15.34
C TYR A 56 11.29 2.67 -15.24
N LYS A 57 10.28 3.06 -16.03
CA LYS A 57 8.99 2.33 -16.06
C LYS A 57 9.17 0.87 -16.50
N PHE A 58 10.05 0.63 -17.48
CA PHE A 58 10.39 -0.72 -17.92
C PHE A 58 11.14 -1.51 -16.84
N GLU A 59 12.14 -0.90 -16.21
CA GLU A 59 12.89 -1.50 -15.10
C GLU A 59 11.97 -1.88 -13.93
N LEU A 60 11.11 -0.95 -13.50
CA LEU A 60 10.15 -1.18 -12.43
C LEU A 60 9.16 -2.31 -12.78
N ALA A 61 8.68 -2.38 -14.01
CA ALA A 61 7.81 -3.46 -14.45
C ALA A 61 8.52 -4.84 -14.42
N SER A 62 9.81 -4.86 -14.78
CA SER A 62 10.65 -6.06 -14.69
C SER A 62 10.87 -6.50 -13.23
N THR A 63 11.14 -5.54 -12.34
CA THR A 63 11.28 -5.76 -10.89
C THR A 63 10.00 -6.32 -10.29
N ILE A 64 8.84 -5.70 -10.57
CA ILE A 64 7.51 -6.18 -10.13
C ILE A 64 7.27 -7.61 -10.59
N THR A 65 7.58 -7.93 -11.86
CA THR A 65 7.39 -9.27 -12.43
C THR A 65 8.28 -10.31 -11.72
N THR A 66 9.54 -9.95 -11.44
CA THR A 66 10.48 -10.81 -10.74
C THR A 66 10.04 -11.08 -9.31
N ILE A 67 9.63 -10.04 -8.59
CA ILE A 67 9.16 -10.13 -7.21
C ILE A 67 7.87 -10.96 -7.15
N ARG A 68 6.91 -10.72 -8.05
CA ARG A 68 5.68 -11.51 -8.14
C ARG A 68 5.95 -13.01 -8.20
N ARG A 69 6.83 -13.44 -9.12
CA ARG A 69 7.18 -14.86 -9.29
C ARG A 69 7.76 -15.48 -8.01
N ARG A 70 8.53 -14.71 -7.25
CA ARG A 70 9.09 -15.16 -5.97
C ARG A 70 8.04 -15.22 -4.88
N LEU A 71 7.16 -14.22 -4.79
CA LEU A 71 6.03 -14.24 -3.86
C LEU A 71 5.11 -15.44 -4.13
N ASP A 72 4.82 -15.72 -5.40
CA ASP A 72 4.01 -16.85 -5.84
C ASP A 72 4.69 -18.22 -5.63
N SER A 73 6.00 -18.29 -5.42
CA SER A 73 6.69 -19.55 -5.08
C SER A 73 6.47 -20.00 -3.63
N GLY A 74 5.52 -19.38 -2.92
CA GLY A 74 5.21 -19.65 -1.51
C GLY A 74 5.79 -18.64 -0.52
N LEU A 75 6.64 -17.73 -0.98
CA LEU A 75 7.25 -16.73 -0.11
C LEU A 75 6.23 -15.70 0.41
N GLY A 76 5.28 -15.28 -0.43
CA GLY A 76 4.25 -14.32 -0.01
C GLY A 76 3.39 -14.87 1.13
N ASP A 77 3.12 -16.17 1.12
CA ASP A 77 2.41 -16.86 2.19
C ASP A 77 3.22 -16.90 3.50
N GLN A 78 4.52 -17.17 3.42
CA GLN A 78 5.42 -17.15 4.58
C GLN A 78 5.53 -15.76 5.20
N ILE A 79 5.61 -14.71 4.38
CA ILE A 79 5.61 -13.31 4.84
C ILE A 79 4.32 -13.02 5.62
N MET A 80 3.16 -13.33 5.03
CA MET A 80 1.88 -13.09 5.68
C MET A 80 1.73 -13.88 6.99
N ALA A 81 2.13 -15.15 7.01
CA ALA A 81 2.09 -15.98 8.21
C ALA A 81 2.95 -15.39 9.35
N LYS A 82 4.20 -15.02 9.06
CA LYS A 82 5.11 -14.42 10.04
C LYS A 82 4.62 -13.05 10.54
N CYS A 83 4.05 -12.23 9.65
CA CYS A 83 3.46 -10.96 10.08
C CYS A 83 2.31 -11.21 11.06
N ARG A 84 1.46 -12.20 10.77
CA ARG A 84 0.34 -12.59 11.65
C ARG A 84 0.78 -13.15 12.99
N GLU A 85 1.84 -13.95 13.02
CA GLU A 85 2.42 -14.45 14.28
C GLU A 85 2.86 -13.28 15.18
N LYS A 86 3.53 -12.28 14.59
CA LYS A 86 3.97 -11.08 15.31
C LYS A 86 2.84 -10.17 15.80
N GLU A 87 1.63 -10.26 15.23
CA GLU A 87 0.47 -9.51 15.74
C GLU A 87 0.13 -9.87 17.18
N ALA A 88 0.40 -11.11 17.61
CA ALA A 88 0.12 -11.58 18.97
C ALA A 88 1.26 -11.30 19.96
N GLU A 89 2.45 -10.96 19.47
CA GLU A 89 3.67 -10.78 20.26
C GLU A 89 3.83 -9.34 20.79
N SER A 90 2.98 -8.40 20.33
CA SER A 90 3.10 -6.99 20.72
C SER A 90 2.78 -6.76 22.19
N GLY A 91 3.78 -6.35 22.96
CA GLY A 91 3.63 -5.88 24.33
C GLY A 91 3.15 -4.42 24.39
N ALA A 92 2.74 -3.97 25.58
CA ALA A 92 2.20 -2.62 25.86
C ALA A 92 3.17 -1.43 25.58
N MET A 93 4.37 -1.69 25.04
CA MET A 93 5.40 -0.70 24.74
C MET A 93 5.60 -0.43 23.24
N GLU A 94 4.90 -1.14 22.35
CA GLU A 94 4.99 -0.85 20.91
C GLU A 94 4.30 0.47 20.57
N ILE A 95 5.05 1.39 19.95
CA ILE A 95 4.55 2.70 19.50
C ILE A 95 3.58 2.54 18.32
N TRP A 96 3.70 1.43 17.57
CA TRP A 96 2.95 1.15 16.35
C TRP A 96 2.07 -0.10 16.52
N ASP A 97 0.87 -0.08 15.95
CA ASP A 97 0.01 -1.25 15.88
C ASP A 97 0.68 -2.35 15.01
N PRO A 98 1.02 -3.53 15.56
CA PRO A 98 1.72 -4.59 14.82
C PRO A 98 0.92 -5.07 13.61
N ARG A 99 -0.42 -4.97 13.65
CA ARG A 99 -1.32 -5.34 12.56
C ARG A 99 -1.09 -4.48 11.33
N TYR A 100 -0.55 -3.26 11.50
CA TYR A 100 -0.22 -2.40 10.38
C TYR A 100 0.93 -2.97 9.52
N LYS A 101 1.89 -3.70 10.12
CA LYS A 101 2.93 -4.39 9.35
C LYS A 101 2.32 -5.44 8.41
N THR A 102 1.30 -6.17 8.86
CA THR A 102 0.56 -7.13 8.02
C THR A 102 -0.16 -6.42 6.86
N VAL A 103 -0.72 -5.24 7.11
CA VAL A 103 -1.35 -4.40 6.06
C VAL A 103 -0.33 -3.98 5.00
N LEU A 104 0.85 -3.50 5.41
CA LEU A 104 1.92 -3.09 4.50
C LEU A 104 2.45 -4.28 3.69
N ALA A 105 2.67 -5.44 4.32
CA ALA A 105 3.06 -6.67 3.63
C ALA A 105 2.04 -7.05 2.55
N ALA A 106 0.75 -7.06 2.87
CA ALA A 106 -0.30 -7.34 1.92
C ALA A 106 -0.36 -6.32 0.77
N ALA A 107 -0.13 -5.04 1.06
CA ALA A 107 -0.09 -3.99 0.06
C ALA A 107 1.05 -4.19 -0.95
N LEU A 108 2.23 -4.60 -0.48
CA LEU A 108 3.38 -4.92 -1.32
C LEU A 108 3.12 -6.17 -2.18
N ILE A 109 2.44 -7.17 -1.64
CA ILE A 109 2.02 -8.35 -2.41
C ILE A 109 1.01 -7.95 -3.50
N MET A 110 0.05 -7.08 -3.19
CA MET A 110 -0.89 -6.53 -4.18
C MET A 110 -0.19 -5.68 -5.24
N ARG A 111 0.83 -4.89 -4.86
CA ARG A 111 1.68 -4.14 -5.79
C ARG A 111 2.40 -5.06 -6.76
N ALA A 112 2.93 -6.18 -6.28
CA ALA A 112 3.53 -7.19 -7.13
C ALA A 112 2.49 -7.89 -8.05
N GLY A 113 1.21 -7.89 -7.65
CA GLY A 113 0.18 -8.69 -8.32
C GLY A 113 0.29 -10.17 -7.98
N ALA A 114 0.91 -10.53 -6.86
CA ALA A 114 1.08 -11.91 -6.41
C ALA A 114 -0.16 -12.46 -5.70
N ARG A 115 -0.31 -13.78 -5.66
CA ARG A 115 -1.47 -14.44 -5.05
C ARG A 115 -1.44 -14.28 -3.53
N ILE A 116 -2.56 -13.84 -2.97
CA ILE A 116 -2.83 -13.84 -1.53
C ILE A 116 -3.83 -14.98 -1.26
N LYS A 117 -3.56 -15.86 -0.29
CA LYS A 117 -4.49 -16.92 0.10
C LYS A 117 -5.78 -16.32 0.66
N ALA A 118 -6.90 -17.02 0.46
CA ALA A 118 -8.22 -16.59 0.94
C ALA A 118 -8.23 -16.32 2.45
N ASP A 119 -7.59 -17.19 3.24
CA ASP A 119 -7.51 -17.03 4.70
C ASP A 119 -6.80 -15.73 5.11
N HIS A 120 -5.73 -15.36 4.40
CA HIS A 120 -5.02 -14.10 4.65
C HIS A 120 -5.87 -12.90 4.21
N VAL A 121 -6.61 -13.00 3.09
CA VAL A 121 -7.55 -11.95 2.67
C VAL A 121 -8.64 -11.75 3.72
N GLN A 122 -9.20 -12.84 4.26
CA GLN A 122 -10.23 -12.76 5.29
C GLN A 122 -9.67 -12.15 6.59
N HIS A 123 -8.49 -12.60 7.04
CA HIS A 123 -7.79 -12.01 8.18
C HIS A 123 -7.59 -10.50 8.02
N LEU A 124 -7.15 -10.04 6.84
CA LEU A 124 -6.99 -8.61 6.54
C LEU A 124 -8.33 -7.85 6.64
N LYS A 125 -9.42 -8.42 6.15
CA LYS A 125 -10.77 -7.82 6.26
C LYS A 125 -11.22 -7.69 7.72
N ASP A 126 -10.80 -8.63 8.57
CA ASP A 126 -11.19 -8.65 9.97
C ASP A 126 -10.35 -7.66 10.79
N ILE A 127 -9.03 -7.57 10.57
CA ILE A 127 -8.13 -6.73 11.39
C ILE A 127 -8.15 -5.25 10.99
N VAL A 128 -8.23 -4.92 9.69
CA VAL A 128 -8.07 -3.53 9.22
C VAL A 128 -9.12 -2.59 9.82
N PRO A 129 -10.40 -2.96 9.93
CA PRO A 129 -11.40 -2.14 10.62
C PRO A 129 -11.03 -1.82 12.07
N GLN A 130 -10.32 -2.71 12.76
CA GLN A 130 -9.96 -2.63 14.18
C GLN A 130 -8.69 -1.80 14.45
N ILE A 131 -7.88 -1.52 13.41
CA ILE A 131 -6.72 -0.63 13.55
C ILE A 131 -7.22 0.81 13.68
N THR A 132 -6.76 1.49 14.73
CA THR A 132 -7.06 2.90 14.99
C THR A 132 -6.35 3.76 13.95
N CYS A 133 -7.12 4.59 13.23
CA CYS A 133 -6.58 5.48 12.22
C CYS A 133 -7.06 6.91 12.47
N ASN A 134 -6.14 7.86 12.48
CA ASN A 134 -6.48 9.26 12.66
C ASN A 134 -6.73 9.96 11.32
N TYR A 135 -7.61 10.96 11.35
CA TYR A 135 -7.85 11.87 10.24
C TYR A 135 -7.09 13.18 10.45
N GLY A 136 -6.47 13.71 9.39
CA GLY A 136 -5.79 14.99 9.45
C GLY A 136 -4.50 14.95 10.28
N PHE A 137 -4.19 16.07 10.94
CA PHE A 137 -2.99 16.19 11.79
C PHE A 137 -3.13 15.35 13.06
N THR A 138 -2.04 14.72 13.47
CA THR A 138 -1.95 13.95 14.73
C THR A 138 -0.57 14.21 15.30
N LEU A 139 -0.51 14.36 16.63
CA LEU A 139 0.77 14.51 17.31
C LEU A 139 1.59 13.22 17.17
N PRO A 140 2.92 13.29 17.01
CA PRO A 140 3.74 12.10 16.72
C PRO A 140 3.55 10.92 17.68
N PHE A 141 3.37 11.21 18.98
CA PHE A 141 3.14 10.19 20.01
C PHE A 141 1.74 9.53 19.97
N CYS A 142 0.79 10.13 19.24
CA CYS A 142 -0.54 9.58 19.01
C CYS A 142 -0.70 9.00 17.59
N ASP A 143 0.34 9.10 16.76
CA ASP A 143 0.30 8.61 15.39
C ASP A 143 0.71 7.14 15.34
N GLN A 144 -0.21 6.31 14.88
CA GLN A 144 0.00 4.87 14.71
C GLN A 144 0.45 4.53 13.29
N GLY A 145 0.79 5.54 12.48
CA GLY A 145 1.29 5.41 11.11
C GLY A 145 0.17 5.17 10.10
N PHE A 146 -0.75 4.24 10.39
CA PHE A 146 -1.86 3.93 9.50
C PHE A 146 -2.94 5.01 9.50
N ARG A 147 -2.80 5.99 8.61
CA ARG A 147 -3.72 7.13 8.51
C ARG A 147 -5.02 6.75 7.79
N TYR A 148 -6.11 7.45 8.12
CA TYR A 148 -7.45 7.12 7.60
C TYR A 148 -7.54 7.08 6.05
N PRO A 149 -6.94 8.01 5.28
CA PRO A 149 -6.94 7.94 3.83
C PRO A 149 -6.25 6.68 3.27
N GLY A 150 -5.17 6.22 3.94
CA GLY A 150 -4.46 4.99 3.63
C GLY A 150 -5.31 3.75 3.89
N LYS A 151 -6.02 3.73 5.02
CA LYS A 151 -6.98 2.66 5.34
C LYS A 151 -8.05 2.50 4.28
N LEU A 152 -8.70 3.58 3.87
CA LEU A 152 -9.70 3.53 2.79
C LEU A 152 -9.10 3.00 1.48
N GLN A 153 -7.86 3.38 1.19
CA GLN A 153 -7.16 2.98 -0.01
C GLN A 153 -6.77 1.50 -0.02
N PHE A 154 -6.31 0.99 1.12
CA PHE A 154 -6.02 -0.41 1.31
C PHE A 154 -7.31 -1.25 1.18
N LEU A 155 -8.38 -0.87 1.86
CA LEU A 155 -9.67 -1.57 1.79
C LEU A 155 -10.22 -1.58 0.35
N ALA A 156 -10.19 -0.44 -0.34
CA ALA A 156 -10.60 -0.37 -1.74
C ALA A 156 -9.76 -1.28 -2.64
N ALA A 157 -8.45 -1.37 -2.41
CA ALA A 157 -7.58 -2.29 -3.13
C ALA A 157 -7.92 -3.75 -2.81
N LEU A 158 -8.04 -4.09 -1.53
CA LEU A 158 -8.34 -5.45 -1.06
C LEU A 158 -9.67 -5.98 -1.62
N ASP A 159 -10.70 -5.13 -1.67
CA ASP A 159 -12.03 -5.50 -2.17
C ASP A 159 -12.07 -5.71 -3.69
N ASN A 160 -11.14 -5.11 -4.44
CA ASN A 160 -11.10 -5.16 -5.90
C ASN A 160 -9.82 -5.85 -6.42
N TYR A 161 -9.10 -6.54 -5.54
CA TYR A 161 -7.84 -7.16 -5.88
C TYR A 161 -8.04 -8.42 -6.71
N VAL A 162 -7.32 -8.51 -7.83
CA VAL A 162 -7.30 -9.67 -8.71
C VAL A 162 -5.86 -10.19 -8.79
N PRO A 163 -5.56 -11.41 -8.32
CA PRO A 163 -4.24 -12.01 -8.46
C PRO A 163 -3.78 -12.02 -9.92
N GLY A 164 -2.51 -11.73 -10.14
CA GLY A 164 -1.93 -11.60 -11.47
C GLY A 164 -2.00 -10.20 -12.06
N THR A 165 -2.80 -9.29 -11.48
CA THR A 165 -2.87 -7.88 -11.88
C THR A 165 -2.16 -7.00 -10.83
N PRO A 166 -0.92 -6.56 -11.10
CA PRO A 166 -0.21 -5.63 -10.23
C PRO A 166 -1.03 -4.38 -10.01
N ARG A 167 -1.17 -4.00 -8.75
CA ARG A 167 -1.88 -2.80 -8.39
C ARG A 167 -0.92 -1.59 -8.57
N ASN A 168 -1.40 -0.50 -9.19
CA ASN A 168 -0.52 0.57 -9.67
C ASN A 168 -0.44 1.79 -8.72
N PHE A 169 0.66 1.98 -7.98
CA PHE A 169 0.86 3.09 -7.00
C PHE A 169 0.99 4.48 -7.64
N GLU A 170 0.78 4.62 -8.94
CA GLU A 170 0.85 5.94 -9.59
C GLU A 170 -0.52 6.47 -10.01
N VAL A 171 -1.55 5.63 -9.98
CA VAL A 171 -2.86 6.05 -10.47
C VAL A 171 -3.61 6.88 -9.42
N PRO A 172 -4.37 7.91 -9.86
CA PRO A 172 -5.26 8.65 -8.97
C PRO A 172 -6.30 7.75 -8.32
N SER A 173 -6.66 8.08 -7.09
CA SER A 173 -7.77 7.44 -6.37
C SER A 173 -8.87 8.44 -6.04
N CYS A 174 -10.11 7.95 -5.97
CA CYS A 174 -11.26 8.76 -5.58
C CYS A 174 -11.05 9.32 -4.17
N PHE A 175 -11.23 10.63 -3.98
CA PHE A 175 -11.01 11.28 -2.70
C PHE A 175 -11.88 10.71 -1.57
N ALA A 176 -13.11 10.30 -1.89
CA ALA A 176 -14.10 9.83 -0.91
C ALA A 176 -14.02 8.32 -0.61
N CYS A 177 -13.76 7.48 -1.63
CA CYS A 177 -13.80 6.02 -1.48
C CYS A 177 -12.51 5.31 -1.85
N SER A 178 -11.47 6.06 -2.21
CA SER A 178 -10.12 5.60 -2.58
C SER A 178 -10.04 4.57 -3.72
N LYS A 179 -11.16 4.31 -4.41
CA LYS A 179 -11.20 3.49 -5.62
C LYS A 179 -10.45 4.15 -6.77
N ILE A 180 -9.74 3.35 -7.55
CA ILE A 180 -9.06 3.78 -8.76
C ILE A 180 -9.94 3.53 -9.99
N GLU A 181 -9.52 4.03 -11.15
CA GLU A 181 -10.22 3.82 -12.42
C GLU A 181 -10.51 2.34 -12.70
N ALA A 182 -9.53 1.45 -12.46
CA ALA A 182 -9.70 0.01 -12.64
C ALA A 182 -10.80 -0.61 -11.74
N ASP A 183 -11.07 -0.04 -10.56
CA ASP A 183 -12.14 -0.52 -9.66
C ASP A 183 -13.53 -0.07 -10.11
N VAL A 184 -13.57 1.07 -10.79
CA VAL A 184 -14.83 1.73 -11.17
C VAL A 184 -15.22 1.38 -12.60
N GLY A 185 -14.25 1.01 -13.45
CA GLY A 185 -14.40 0.80 -14.88
C GLY A 185 -14.59 2.09 -15.67
N ALA A 186 -14.23 3.24 -15.08
CA ALA A 186 -14.40 4.55 -15.72
C ALA A 186 -13.39 5.59 -15.20
N PRO A 187 -12.97 6.56 -16.04
CA PRO A 187 -12.04 7.60 -15.64
C PRO A 187 -12.54 8.46 -14.47
N LEU A 188 -11.65 8.74 -13.53
CA LEU A 188 -11.95 9.64 -12.41
C LEU A 188 -11.99 11.09 -12.87
N LYS A 189 -12.98 11.86 -12.40
CA LYS A 189 -13.11 13.28 -12.72
C LYS A 189 -12.35 14.14 -11.73
N LYS A 190 -11.59 15.10 -12.23
CA LYS A 190 -10.84 16.07 -11.44
C LYS A 190 -11.79 17.12 -10.87
N CYS A 191 -11.60 17.53 -9.61
CA CYS A 191 -12.36 18.60 -8.99
C CYS A 191 -12.31 19.87 -9.84
N SER A 192 -13.47 20.44 -10.18
CA SER A 192 -13.56 21.64 -11.02
C SER A 192 -12.92 22.87 -10.37
N HIS A 193 -12.94 22.96 -9.04
CA HIS A 193 -12.43 24.09 -8.27
C HIS A 193 -10.93 23.98 -7.99
N CYS A 194 -10.51 23.02 -7.15
CA CYS A 194 -9.11 22.98 -6.68
C CYS A 194 -8.14 22.34 -7.69
N LYS A 195 -8.64 21.59 -8.69
CA LYS A 195 -7.82 20.84 -9.66
C LYS A 195 -6.75 19.95 -9.00
N LYS A 196 -6.97 19.47 -7.77
CA LYS A 196 -6.00 18.69 -6.99
C LYS A 196 -6.51 17.32 -6.52
N VAL A 197 -7.82 17.07 -6.61
CA VAL A 197 -8.44 15.81 -6.17
C VAL A 197 -9.33 15.22 -7.26
N TRP A 198 -9.57 13.91 -7.17
CA TRP A 198 -10.33 13.12 -8.14
C TRP A 198 -11.56 12.48 -7.50
N TYR A 199 -12.61 12.28 -8.29
CA TYR A 199 -13.88 11.68 -7.85
C TYR A 199 -14.39 10.67 -8.89
N CYS A 200 -14.95 9.55 -8.42
CA CYS A 200 -15.52 8.50 -9.28
C CYS A 200 -16.98 8.76 -9.71
N ASN A 201 -17.57 9.91 -9.38
CA ASN A 201 -18.97 10.30 -9.62
C ASN A 201 -20.06 9.36 -9.06
N LYS A 202 -19.71 8.27 -8.38
CA LYS A 202 -20.68 7.53 -7.56
C LYS A 202 -21.04 8.43 -6.38
N VAL A 203 -22.18 9.11 -6.51
CA VAL A 203 -22.81 9.90 -5.46
C VAL A 203 -22.98 8.95 -4.27
N GLY A 204 -22.21 9.20 -3.23
CA GLY A 204 -22.14 8.36 -2.05
C GLY A 204 -21.42 9.10 -0.94
N LEU A 205 -21.82 10.35 -0.72
CA LEU A 205 -21.65 11.00 0.57
C LEU A 205 -22.44 10.15 1.57
N ARG A 206 -21.76 9.30 2.33
CA ARG A 206 -22.31 8.96 3.64
C ARG A 206 -22.04 10.18 4.52
N LYS A 207 -23.15 10.80 4.93
CA LYS A 207 -23.22 11.74 6.06
C LYS A 207 -22.61 11.10 7.30
#